data_AF-A0AAN0JX47-F1
#
_entry.id   AF-A0AAN0JX47-F1
#
_cell.length_a   1.000
_cell.length_b   1.000
_cell.length_c   1.000
_cell.angle_alpha   90.00
_cell.angle_beta   90.00
_cell.angle_gamma   90.00
#
_symmetry.space_group_name_H-M   'P 1'
#
loop_
_entity.id
_entity.type
_entity.pdbx_description
1 polymer ?
#
loop_
_entity_poly.entity_id
_entity_poly.type
_entity_poly.pdbx_seq_one_letter_code
_entity_poly.pdbx_strand_id
1 'polypeptide(L)'
;MERLDKTLKNIKSGSKLIVRLGRALGRAEYRIKLYLLQVNNTEFCKFMMKPIVAKDTPVRELKKQIIEEAKVQGIDCVLELDKMRLRDKRGIIPDSVYLDDESIDTTSQMYVEPLTGTEMKHEAQIQVYVIRWRPSQCSVDPIEEIILDKIDPKHAIGRGIIYNKEH
;
A
#
# COMPACT_ATOMS: atom_id res chain seq x y z
N MET A 1 -12.26 -16.33 -6.37
CA MET A 1 -11.52 -17.59 -6.56
C MET A 1 -11.07 -17.65 -8.01
N GLU A 2 -9.82 -17.33 -8.30
CA GLU A 2 -9.25 -17.67 -9.60
C GLU A 2 -9.12 -19.19 -9.70
N ARG A 3 -9.60 -19.73 -10.83
CA ARG A 3 -9.80 -21.16 -11.10
C ARG A 3 -8.49 -21.95 -11.09
N LEU A 4 -8.22 -22.64 -9.98
CA LEU A 4 -7.22 -23.71 -9.87
C LEU A 4 -7.40 -24.79 -10.97
N ASP A 5 -8.64 -24.97 -11.42
CA ASP A 5 -9.05 -25.99 -12.39
C ASP A 5 -8.36 -25.87 -13.77
N LYS A 6 -8.02 -24.66 -14.21
CA LYS A 6 -7.38 -24.47 -15.53
C LYS A 6 -5.91 -24.87 -15.51
N THR A 7 -5.20 -24.62 -14.41
CA THR A 7 -3.76 -24.90 -14.28
C THR A 7 -3.48 -26.39 -14.05
N LEU A 8 -4.38 -27.10 -13.35
CA LEU A 8 -4.23 -28.54 -13.08
C LEU A 8 -4.39 -29.41 -14.34
N LYS A 9 -5.19 -28.98 -15.32
CA LYS A 9 -5.43 -29.74 -16.57
C LYS A 9 -4.19 -29.94 -17.44
N ASN A 10 -3.16 -29.10 -17.29
CA ASN A 10 -1.93 -29.15 -18.10
C ASN A 10 -0.76 -29.85 -17.40
N ILE A 11 -0.99 -30.44 -16.23
CA ILE A 11 0.06 -31.10 -15.46
C ILE A 11 0.34 -32.49 -16.05
N LYS A 12 1.61 -32.80 -16.33
CA LYS A 12 2.02 -34.10 -16.87
C LYS A 12 1.65 -35.23 -15.90
N SER A 13 1.20 -36.36 -16.44
CA SER A 13 0.97 -37.59 -15.67
C SER A 13 2.24 -37.95 -14.87
N GLY A 14 2.08 -38.26 -13.58
CA GLY A 14 3.19 -38.53 -12.65
C GLY A 14 3.73 -37.33 -11.87
N SER A 15 3.21 -36.12 -12.08
CA SER A 15 3.59 -34.94 -11.29
C SER A 15 3.03 -35.01 -9.87
N LYS A 16 3.85 -34.61 -8.88
CA LYS A 16 3.48 -34.61 -7.45
C LYS A 16 3.01 -33.21 -7.02
N LEU A 17 1.74 -33.06 -6.68
CA LEU A 17 1.20 -31.86 -6.03
C LEU A 17 1.36 -31.98 -4.52
N ILE A 18 2.11 -31.06 -3.90
CA ILE A 18 2.25 -30.98 -2.45
C ILE A 18 1.40 -29.79 -1.98
N VAL A 19 0.23 -30.08 -1.41
CA VAL A 19 -0.62 -29.07 -0.78
C VAL A 19 -0.26 -28.98 0.69
N ARG A 20 0.35 -27.87 1.10
CA ARG A 20 0.54 -27.55 2.53
C ARG A 20 -0.69 -26.79 3.01
N LEU A 21 -1.55 -27.47 3.77
CA LEU A 21 -2.71 -26.83 4.40
C LEU A 21 -2.21 -26.01 5.60
N GLY A 22 -2.42 -24.70 5.56
CA GLY A 22 -2.24 -23.84 6.74
C GLY A 22 -3.40 -24.00 7.73
N ARG A 23 -3.34 -23.29 8.86
CA ARG A 23 -4.49 -23.24 9.78
C ARG A 23 -5.70 -22.59 9.11
N ALA A 24 -6.89 -23.07 9.44
CA ALA A 24 -8.13 -22.37 9.09
C ALA A 24 -8.19 -21.00 9.80
N LEU A 25 -8.83 -20.03 9.18
CA LEU A 25 -9.10 -18.75 9.83
C LEU A 25 -10.06 -18.97 11.00
N GLY A 26 -9.71 -18.43 12.16
CA GLY A 26 -10.58 -18.38 13.34
C GLY A 26 -11.78 -17.46 13.13
N ARG A 27 -12.69 -17.48 14.10
CA ARG A 27 -13.80 -16.52 14.13
C ARG A 27 -13.23 -15.11 14.19
N ALA A 28 -13.70 -14.23 13.29
CA ALA A 28 -13.26 -12.85 13.20
C ALA A 28 -11.75 -12.69 12.86
N GLU A 29 -11.13 -13.66 12.18
CA GLU A 29 -9.83 -13.47 11.53
C GLU A 29 -10.01 -13.21 10.03
N TYR A 30 -9.19 -12.33 9.48
CA TYR A 30 -9.16 -11.99 8.06
C TYR A 30 -7.76 -12.17 7.49
N ARG A 31 -7.68 -12.56 6.22
CA ARG A 31 -6.42 -12.63 5.49
C ARG A 31 -6.31 -11.44 4.53
N ILE A 32 -5.52 -10.45 4.92
CA ILE A 32 -5.33 -9.21 4.15
C ILE A 32 -4.21 -9.44 3.14
N LYS A 33 -4.35 -8.95 1.90
CA LYS A 33 -3.23 -8.94 0.95
C LYS A 33 -2.48 -7.61 1.04
N LEU A 34 -1.19 -7.66 1.31
CA LEU A 34 -0.34 -6.48 1.35
C LEU A 34 0.50 -6.35 0.10
N TYR A 35 0.57 -5.14 -0.43
CA TYR A 35 1.38 -4.75 -1.57
C TYR A 35 2.31 -3.62 -1.16
N LEU A 36 3.60 -3.76 -1.43
CA LEU A 36 4.56 -2.68 -1.25
C LEU A 36 4.33 -1.62 -2.34
N LEU A 37 4.05 -0.38 -1.94
CA LEU A 37 3.90 0.75 -2.87
C LEU A 37 5.27 1.34 -3.19
N GLN A 38 5.59 1.46 -4.47
CA GLN A 38 6.89 1.92 -4.97
C GLN A 38 6.69 2.91 -6.12
N VAL A 39 6.23 4.11 -5.78
CA VAL A 39 5.76 5.13 -6.73
C VAL A 39 6.81 5.46 -7.81
N ASN A 40 8.09 5.46 -7.45
CA ASN A 40 9.20 5.81 -8.35
C ASN A 40 9.88 4.63 -9.06
N ASN A 41 9.41 3.40 -8.86
CA ASN A 41 9.99 2.22 -9.49
C ASN A 41 9.27 1.86 -10.79
N THR A 42 9.94 1.09 -11.65
CA THR A 42 9.36 0.55 -12.89
C THR A 42 8.07 -0.26 -12.62
N GLU A 43 8.02 -0.97 -11.49
CA GLU A 43 6.82 -1.60 -10.97
C GLU A 43 6.23 -0.73 -9.85
N PHE A 44 5.05 -0.14 -10.08
CA PHE A 44 4.38 0.78 -9.15
C PHE A 44 4.05 0.16 -7.79
N CYS A 45 3.79 -1.15 -7.77
CA CYS A 45 3.58 -1.89 -6.53
C CYS A 45 3.93 -3.36 -6.68
N LYS A 46 4.42 -3.98 -5.61
CA LYS A 46 4.79 -5.40 -5.59
C LYS A 46 4.03 -6.15 -4.52
N PHE A 47 3.55 -7.35 -4.82
CA PHE A 47 2.96 -8.20 -3.79
C PHE A 47 4.00 -8.51 -2.69
N MET A 48 3.61 -8.29 -1.43
CA MET A 48 4.50 -8.43 -0.28
C MET A 48 4.17 -9.71 0.50
N MET A 49 2.98 -9.77 1.11
CA MET A 49 2.60 -10.86 2.02
C MET A 49 1.07 -10.96 2.20
N LYS A 50 0.62 -11.97 2.95
CA LYS A 50 -0.80 -12.19 3.30
C LYS A 50 -0.99 -12.48 4.80
N PRO A 51 -0.83 -11.49 5.69
CA PRO A 51 -0.98 -11.68 7.12
C PRO A 51 -2.42 -12.08 7.47
N ILE A 52 -2.56 -12.77 8.60
CA ILE A 52 -3.84 -13.04 9.25
C ILE A 52 -3.99 -12.04 10.39
N VAL A 53 -5.10 -11.33 10.42
CA VAL A 53 -5.37 -10.23 11.35
C VAL A 53 -6.74 -10.43 11.99
N ALA A 54 -6.85 -10.17 13.28
CA ALA A 54 -8.15 -10.22 13.96
C ALA A 54 -8.99 -8.99 13.59
N LYS A 55 -10.31 -9.13 13.58
CA LYS A 55 -11.24 -8.02 13.44
C LYS A 55 -10.95 -6.97 14.51
N ASP A 56 -11.11 -5.71 14.15
CA ASP A 56 -10.96 -4.57 15.05
C ASP A 56 -9.52 -4.39 15.57
N THR A 57 -8.53 -5.05 14.95
CA THR A 57 -7.11 -4.82 15.24
C THR A 57 -6.76 -3.37 14.87
N PRO A 58 -6.18 -2.59 15.80
CA PRO A 58 -5.69 -1.25 15.49
C PRO A 58 -4.60 -1.29 14.42
N VAL A 59 -4.60 -0.31 13.53
CA VAL A 59 -3.61 -0.18 12.45
C VAL A 59 -2.18 -0.21 12.99
N ARG A 60 -1.92 0.42 14.14
CA ARG A 60 -0.61 0.40 14.78
C ARG A 60 -0.13 -1.01 15.16
N GLU A 61 -1.03 -1.88 15.61
CA GLU A 61 -0.70 -3.27 15.95
C GLU A 61 -0.48 -4.09 14.67
N LEU A 62 -1.30 -3.87 13.64
CA LEU A 62 -1.06 -4.47 12.33
C LEU A 62 0.30 -4.06 11.77
N LYS A 63 0.66 -2.78 11.87
CA LYS A 63 1.96 -2.25 11.47
C LYS A 63 3.12 -3.02 12.13
N LYS A 64 3.07 -3.23 13.46
CA LYS A 64 4.07 -4.05 14.17
C LYS A 64 4.12 -5.49 13.65
N GLN A 65 2.96 -6.11 13.44
CA GLN A 65 2.88 -7.47 12.90
C GLN A 65 3.51 -7.56 11.51
N ILE A 66 3.28 -6.59 10.63
CA ILE A 66 3.87 -6.54 9.27
C ILE A 66 5.39 -6.51 9.35
N ILE A 67 5.96 -5.68 10.23
CA ILE A 67 7.42 -5.57 10.40
C ILE A 67 8.01 -6.92 10.82
N GLU A 68 7.42 -7.57 11.82
CA GLU A 68 7.92 -8.86 12.31
C GLU A 68 7.73 -9.97 11.27
N GLU A 69 6.58 -10.02 10.60
CA GLU A 69 6.32 -11.02 9.56
C GLU A 69 7.21 -10.82 8.32
N ALA A 70 7.53 -9.57 7.96
CA ALA A 70 8.46 -9.24 6.88
C ALA A 70 9.87 -9.76 7.18
N LYS A 71 10.35 -9.56 8.42
CA LYS A 71 11.64 -10.08 8.89
C LYS A 71 11.68 -11.60 8.83
N VAL A 72 10.64 -12.27 9.34
CA VAL A 72 10.55 -13.75 9.35
C VAL A 72 10.53 -14.32 7.94
N GLN A 73 9.85 -13.66 7.00
CA GLN A 73 9.79 -14.08 5.60
C GLN A 73 11.04 -13.67 4.79
N GLY A 74 11.97 -12.92 5.37
CA GLY A 74 13.16 -12.42 4.67
C GLY A 74 12.82 -11.46 3.52
N ILE A 75 11.76 -10.67 3.66
CA ILE A 75 11.39 -9.67 2.67
C ILE A 75 12.40 -8.52 2.75
N ASP A 76 13.06 -8.25 1.63
CA ASP A 76 14.02 -7.15 1.49
C ASP A 76 13.28 -5.80 1.40
N CYS A 77 12.82 -5.31 2.56
CA CYS A 77 12.23 -3.99 2.72
C CYS A 77 12.55 -3.41 4.10
N VAL A 78 12.97 -2.16 4.16
CA VAL A 78 13.19 -1.43 5.42
C VAL A 78 11.86 -0.84 5.85
N LEU A 79 11.24 -1.42 6.88
CA LEU A 79 10.02 -0.93 7.49
C LEU A 79 10.27 -0.52 8.95
N GLU A 80 9.87 0.71 9.28
CA GLU A 80 9.88 1.25 10.63
C GLU A 80 8.46 1.70 10.99
N LEU A 81 8.07 1.52 12.26
CA LEU A 81 6.68 1.74 12.70
C LEU A 81 6.14 3.14 12.35
N ASP A 82 6.95 4.17 12.57
CA ASP A 82 6.57 5.58 12.37
C ASP A 82 6.93 6.11 10.97
N LYS A 83 7.59 5.29 10.14
CA LYS A 83 7.97 5.62 8.75
C LYS A 83 7.31 4.69 7.74
N MET A 84 6.10 4.25 8.05
CA MET A 84 5.28 3.54 7.08
C MET A 84 3.81 3.87 7.24
N ARG A 85 3.11 3.84 6.12
CA ARG A 85 1.71 4.18 5.98
C ARG A 85 0.95 3.01 5.36
N LEU A 86 -0.25 2.76 5.86
CA LEU A 86 -1.18 1.80 5.25
C LEU A 86 -2.23 2.54 4.45
N ARG A 87 -2.56 2.04 3.25
CA ARG A 87 -3.63 2.61 2.41
C ARG A 87 -4.60 1.57 1.93
N ASP A 88 -5.85 1.97 1.75
CA ASP A 88 -6.81 1.18 1.01
C ASP A 88 -6.35 1.03 -0.46
N LYS A 89 -6.58 -0.15 -1.02
CA LYS A 89 -6.21 -0.49 -2.39
C LYS A 89 -7.46 -0.72 -3.21
N ARG A 90 -7.86 0.30 -3.98
CA ARG A 90 -8.99 0.22 -4.93
C ARG A 90 -8.50 0.01 -6.36
N GLY A 91 -8.40 -1.25 -6.74
CA GLY A 91 -7.83 -1.62 -8.03
C GLY A 91 -6.32 -1.37 -8.03
N ILE A 92 -5.85 -0.43 -8.87
CA ILE A 92 -4.44 -0.03 -8.95
C ILE A 92 -4.18 1.26 -8.14
N ILE A 93 -5.23 2.03 -7.82
CA ILE A 93 -5.12 3.35 -7.23
C ILE A 93 -5.01 3.22 -5.69
N PRO A 94 -3.96 3.78 -5.06
CA PRO A 94 -3.94 3.97 -3.62
C PRO A 94 -5.00 4.98 -3.21
N ASP A 95 -5.81 4.65 -2.22
CA ASP A 95 -6.89 5.51 -1.73
C ASP A 95 -6.55 6.01 -0.30
N SER A 96 -7.58 6.19 0.54
CA SER A 96 -7.51 6.64 1.92
C SER A 96 -6.36 6.00 2.72
N VAL A 97 -5.74 6.85 3.53
CA VAL A 97 -4.74 6.47 4.53
C VAL A 97 -5.46 5.95 5.78
N TYR A 98 -4.95 4.86 6.34
CA TYR A 98 -5.40 4.36 7.63
C TYR A 98 -4.56 4.97 8.76
N LEU A 99 -5.22 5.62 9.72
CA LEU A 99 -4.56 6.17 10.91
C LEU A 99 -4.28 5.08 11.94
N ASP A 100 -3.25 5.25 12.75
CA ASP A 100 -2.80 4.26 13.76
C ASP A 100 -3.90 3.78 14.72
N ASP A 101 -4.81 4.68 15.07
CA ASP A 101 -5.90 4.45 16.03
C ASP A 101 -7.18 3.92 15.36
N GLU A 102 -7.23 3.88 14.02
CA GLU A 102 -8.32 3.27 13.29
C GLU A 102 -8.24 1.75 13.36
N SER A 103 -9.41 1.11 13.33
CA SER A 103 -9.52 -0.32 13.20
C SER A 103 -9.62 -0.73 11.73
N ILE A 104 -8.98 -1.85 11.41
CA ILE A 104 -9.13 -2.45 10.09
C ILE A 104 -10.53 -3.05 9.98
N ASP A 105 -11.41 -2.39 9.21
CA ASP A 105 -12.77 -2.88 8.92
C ASP A 105 -12.86 -3.66 7.59
N THR A 106 -11.84 -3.54 6.72
CA THR A 106 -11.83 -4.15 5.38
C THR A 106 -11.05 -5.45 5.31
N THR A 107 -11.43 -6.28 4.35
CA THR A 107 -11.04 -7.70 4.27
C THR A 107 -10.18 -8.06 3.07
N SER A 108 -9.79 -7.10 2.23
CA SER A 108 -9.35 -7.46 0.88
C SER A 108 -7.89 -7.15 0.58
N GLN A 109 -7.48 -5.88 0.49
CA GLN A 109 -6.14 -5.53 0.01
C GLN A 109 -5.70 -4.16 0.52
N MET A 110 -4.42 -4.00 0.84
CA MET A 110 -3.85 -2.72 1.26
C MET A 110 -2.46 -2.51 0.65
N TYR A 111 -2.09 -1.24 0.54
CA TYR A 111 -0.71 -0.85 0.27
C TYR A 111 0.04 -0.59 1.57
N VAL A 112 1.31 -1.03 1.59
CA VAL A 112 2.32 -0.63 2.58
C VAL A 112 3.24 0.35 1.86
N GLU A 113 3.25 1.59 2.32
CA GLU A 113 4.09 2.65 1.77
C GLU A 113 5.18 3.02 2.79
N PRO A 114 6.46 2.71 2.51
CA PRO A 114 7.58 3.23 3.28
C PRO A 114 7.71 4.74 3.07
N LEU A 115 7.95 5.48 4.14
CA LEU A 115 8.14 6.92 4.13
C LEU A 115 9.60 7.27 4.40
N THR A 116 10.08 8.35 3.81
CA THR A 116 11.42 8.90 4.12
C THR A 116 11.46 9.68 5.43
N GLY A 117 10.30 10.16 5.91
CA GLY A 117 10.13 10.87 7.17
C GLY A 117 8.96 10.32 8.00
N THR A 118 8.63 11.02 9.08
CA THR A 118 7.50 10.66 9.95
C THR A 118 6.18 10.80 9.21
N GLU A 119 5.26 9.87 9.44
CA GLU A 119 3.90 9.97 8.93
C GLU A 119 3.21 11.26 9.42
N MET A 120 2.81 12.12 8.49
CA MET A 120 1.94 13.24 8.80
C MET A 120 0.48 12.76 8.89
N LYS A 121 -0.17 13.06 10.03
CA LYS A 121 -1.56 12.72 10.30
C LYS A 121 -2.46 13.85 9.81
N HIS A 122 -3.14 13.66 8.68
CA HIS A 122 -4.01 14.68 8.12
C HIS A 122 -5.39 14.09 7.81
N GLU A 123 -6.40 14.51 8.58
CA GLU A 123 -7.78 13.99 8.46
C GLU A 123 -8.54 14.53 7.24
N ALA A 124 -8.04 15.57 6.56
CA ALA A 124 -8.81 16.30 5.54
C ALA A 124 -7.99 16.87 4.36
N GLN A 125 -6.86 16.26 4.01
CA GLN A 125 -6.03 16.73 2.89
C GLN A 125 -6.10 15.76 1.69
N ILE A 126 -6.01 16.30 0.48
CA ILE A 126 -5.93 15.55 -0.77
C ILE A 126 -4.47 15.35 -1.10
N GLN A 127 -4.05 14.10 -1.24
CA GLN A 127 -2.70 13.78 -1.69
C GLN A 127 -2.68 13.58 -3.20
N VAL A 128 -1.73 14.23 -3.88
CA VAL A 128 -1.57 14.19 -5.33
C VAL A 128 -0.14 13.80 -5.66
N TYR A 129 0.01 12.79 -6.51
CA TYR A 129 1.29 12.43 -7.11
C TYR A 129 1.49 13.23 -8.39
N VAL A 130 2.57 14.00 -8.47
CA VAL A 130 2.88 14.87 -9.60
C VAL A 130 4.17 14.40 -10.26
N ILE A 131 4.17 14.40 -11.59
CA ILE A 131 5.35 14.12 -12.40
C ILE A 131 5.59 15.30 -13.34
N ARG A 132 6.83 15.80 -13.39
CA ARG A 132 7.20 16.90 -14.28
C ARG A 132 7.74 16.35 -15.59
N TRP A 133 7.09 16.68 -16.70
CA TRP A 133 7.59 16.40 -18.04
C TRP A 133 8.62 17.45 -18.48
N ARG A 134 9.75 17.02 -19.06
CA ARG A 134 10.79 17.86 -19.65
C ARG A 134 10.87 17.62 -21.16
N PRO A 135 10.07 18.34 -21.97
CA PRO A 135 9.96 18.11 -23.42
C PRO A 135 11.31 18.18 -24.15
N SER A 136 12.19 19.10 -23.76
CA SER A 136 13.50 19.29 -24.40
C SER A 136 14.46 18.11 -24.21
N GLN A 137 14.22 17.28 -23.20
CA GLN A 137 15.04 16.12 -22.87
C GLN A 137 14.33 14.79 -23.17
N CYS A 138 13.06 14.84 -23.61
CA CYS A 138 12.19 13.67 -23.75
C CYS A 138 12.18 12.81 -22.47
N SER A 139 12.20 13.45 -21.30
CA SER A 139 12.31 12.79 -19.99
C SER A 139 11.30 13.31 -18.98
N VAL A 140 11.02 12.50 -17.96
CA VAL A 140 10.22 12.88 -16.79
C VAL A 140 11.11 12.94 -15.55
N ASP A 141 10.80 13.85 -14.63
CA ASP A 141 11.35 13.84 -13.28
C ASP A 141 10.77 12.68 -12.45
N PRO A 142 11.38 12.30 -11.32
CA PRO A 142 10.74 11.44 -10.34
C PRO A 142 9.37 11.97 -9.91
N ILE A 143 8.49 11.07 -9.51
CA ILE A 143 7.19 11.41 -8.96
C ILE A 143 7.38 12.01 -7.57
N GLU A 144 6.75 13.16 -7.36
CA GLU A 144 6.70 13.87 -6.10
C GLU A 144 5.29 13.76 -5.49
N GLU A 145 5.21 13.62 -4.18
CA GLU A 145 3.96 13.69 -3.42
C GLU A 145 3.72 15.16 -3.02
N ILE A 146 2.55 15.69 -3.36
CA ILE A 146 2.07 16.98 -2.90
C ILE A 146 0.82 16.78 -2.07
N ILE A 147 0.77 17.44 -0.93
CA ILE A 147 -0.37 17.44 -0.03
C ILE A 147 -1.14 18.76 -0.25
N LEU A 148 -2.41 18.66 -0.60
CA LEU A 148 -3.30 19.78 -0.81
C LEU A 148 -4.30 19.86 0.34
N ASP A 149 -4.42 21.03 0.96
CA ASP A 149 -5.56 21.32 1.82
C ASP A 149 -6.87 21.23 1.02
N LYS A 150 -7.94 20.72 1.64
CA LYS A 150 -9.26 20.69 1.03
C LYS A 150 -9.62 22.10 0.57
N ILE A 151 -9.54 22.32 -0.75
CA ILE A 151 -9.81 23.61 -1.37
C ILE A 151 -11.25 23.98 -1.04
N ASP A 152 -11.46 25.06 -0.29
CA ASP A 152 -12.77 25.72 -0.25
C ASP A 152 -13.08 26.10 -1.71
N PRO A 153 -14.15 25.57 -2.33
CA PRO A 153 -14.45 25.78 -3.75
C PRO A 153 -14.53 27.26 -4.17
N LYS A 154 -14.57 28.19 -3.20
CA LYS A 154 -14.47 29.64 -3.41
C LYS A 154 -13.08 30.15 -3.84
N HIS A 155 -12.01 29.36 -3.69
CA HIS A 155 -10.63 29.78 -4.00
C HIS A 155 -10.05 29.10 -5.25
N ALA A 156 -10.85 28.34 -5.99
CA ALA A 156 -10.42 27.68 -7.22
C ALA A 156 -10.48 28.63 -8.43
N ILE A 157 -9.58 29.63 -8.48
CA ILE A 157 -9.25 30.35 -9.71
C ILE A 157 -7.83 29.96 -10.11
N GLY A 158 -7.73 29.34 -11.29
CA GLY A 158 -6.52 28.74 -11.85
C GLY A 158 -5.35 29.70 -11.97
N ARG A 159 -4.27 29.35 -11.28
CA ARG A 159 -2.86 29.51 -11.67
C ARG A 159 -2.06 28.73 -10.63
N GLY A 160 -1.58 27.56 -11.02
CA GLY A 160 -0.65 26.78 -10.20
C GLY A 160 0.66 27.55 -10.07
N ILE A 161 0.76 28.40 -9.06
CA ILE A 161 2.02 28.91 -8.56
C ILE A 161 2.30 28.09 -7.31
N ILE A 162 3.19 27.11 -7.46
CA ILE A 162 3.73 26.32 -6.35
C ILE A 162 4.71 27.24 -5.61
N TYR A 163 4.36 27.64 -4.39
CA TYR A 163 5.34 28.23 -3.48
C TYR A 163 6.13 27.08 -2.84
N ASN A 164 7.38 26.89 -3.26
CA ASN A 164 8.35 26.20 -2.42
C ASN A 164 8.64 27.12 -1.23
N LYS A 165 8.17 26.75 -0.04
CA LYS A 165 8.71 27.29 1.21
C LYS A 165 10.01 26.53 1.49
N GLU A 166 11.12 27.15 1.15
CA GLU A 166 12.42 26.74 1.68
C GLU A 166 12.50 27.18 3.15
N HIS A 167 13.01 26.28 4.01
CA HIS A 167 13.37 26.55 5.41
C HIS A 167 14.79 27.10 5.50
#